data_AF-A0A2E7EFN3-F1
#
_entry.id   AF-A0A2E7EFN3-F1
#
_cell.length_a   1.000
_cell.length_b   1.000
_cell.length_c   1.000
_cell.angle_alpha   90.00
_cell.angle_beta   90.00
_cell.angle_gamma   90.00
#
_symmetry.space_group_name_H-M   'P 1'
#
loop_
_entity.id
_entity.type
_entity.pdbx_description
1 polymer ?
#
loop_
_entity_poly.entity_id
_entity_poly.type
_entity_poly.pdbx_seq_one_letter_code
_entity_poly.pdbx_strand_id
1 'polypeptide(L)'
;MRTERHCICLHFCSPIVDSLRELPMYLQQMIHLPILLAHHSDRILSRVRAIPDEQLQEYWLASRMLMFRWCRQLQSLGAVLRENNHDTTRLWCESNSVLREMLIHEITTRLCSTILEGIDSKYDLDRHNSVSKSIFCGQLDVRHRTLNVLIRAAEMKLPGTTQLNHDRRNLERWSDTLLGLLPACCPTRAYLSHPASALNTRTMKSLKEGDLRAIIALDIVSSLPAILKQETPNGSLHQRVADAVFACFSAALFDSGVMAATRLGSALRSSQPDQRADLDQWLPPASQEQSPDSSEVTGRF
;
A
#
# COMPACT_ATOMS: atom_id res chain seq x y z
N MET A 1 -39.97 43.14 1.97
CA MET A 1 -40.04 41.72 2.37
C MET A 1 -38.82 40.99 1.80
N ARG A 2 -37.76 40.86 2.60
CA ARG A 2 -36.58 40.02 2.32
C ARG A 2 -36.53 38.98 3.43
N THR A 3 -36.67 37.71 3.08
CA THR A 3 -36.56 36.58 4.02
C THR A 3 -35.10 36.11 4.06
N GLU A 4 -34.39 36.48 5.13
CA GLU A 4 -33.08 35.93 5.46
C GLU A 4 -33.23 34.49 5.97
N ARG A 5 -32.69 33.53 5.22
CA ARG A 5 -32.52 32.15 5.70
C ARG A 5 -31.20 32.07 6.45
N HIS A 6 -31.27 32.03 7.77
CA HIS A 6 -30.15 31.67 8.62
C HIS A 6 -29.91 30.15 8.52
N CYS A 7 -28.83 29.75 7.85
CA CYS A 7 -28.30 28.39 7.96
C CYS A 7 -27.57 28.26 9.30
N ILE A 8 -28.19 27.55 10.23
CA ILE A 8 -27.55 27.13 11.49
C ILE A 8 -26.70 25.89 11.16
N CYS A 9 -25.40 26.09 10.97
CA CYS A 9 -24.44 24.98 10.96
C CYS A 9 -24.25 24.47 12.39
N LEU A 10 -24.94 23.38 12.74
CA LEU A 10 -24.71 22.65 13.99
C LEU A 10 -23.38 21.88 13.89
N HIS A 11 -22.28 22.50 14.36
CA HIS A 11 -21.03 21.81 14.65
C HIS A 11 -21.19 20.93 15.90
N PHE A 12 -21.72 19.72 15.73
CA PHE A 12 -21.59 18.66 16.74
C PHE A 12 -20.18 18.06 16.65
N CYS A 13 -19.22 18.63 17.38
CA CYS A 13 -17.94 17.99 17.63
C CYS A 13 -18.13 17.05 18.84
N SER A 14 -18.40 15.77 18.58
CA SER A 14 -18.59 14.76 19.63
C SER A 14 -17.23 14.22 20.11
N PRO A 15 -16.88 14.30 21.40
CA PRO A 15 -15.60 13.80 21.94
C PRO A 15 -15.44 12.26 21.81
N ILE A 16 -16.51 11.54 21.48
CA ILE A 16 -16.49 10.10 21.17
C ILE A 16 -15.83 9.82 19.81
N VAL A 17 -15.92 10.76 18.85
CA VAL A 17 -15.32 10.60 17.52
C VAL A 17 -13.80 10.74 17.58
N ASP A 18 -13.28 11.61 18.45
CA ASP A 18 -11.84 11.78 18.66
C ASP A 18 -11.21 10.54 19.31
N SER A 19 -11.92 9.85 20.22
CA SER A 19 -11.42 8.62 20.87
C SER A 19 -11.41 7.38 19.97
N LEU A 20 -12.12 7.40 18.84
CA LEU A 20 -12.12 6.33 17.83
C LEU A 20 -11.10 6.55 16.70
N ARG A 21 -10.40 7.69 16.68
CA ARG A 21 -9.43 8.03 15.63
C ARG A 21 -8.20 7.13 15.62
N GLU A 22 -7.83 6.54 16.74
CA GLU A 22 -6.59 5.79 16.90
C GLU A 22 -6.82 4.31 17.21
N LEU A 23 -7.84 3.69 16.60
CA LEU A 23 -7.89 2.24 16.66
C LEU A 23 -6.64 1.68 15.95
N PRO A 24 -5.81 0.89 16.65
CA PRO A 24 -4.57 0.39 16.11
C PRO A 24 -4.90 -0.48 14.89
N MET A 25 -4.22 -0.20 13.78
CA MET A 25 -4.29 -1.08 12.63
C MET A 25 -3.33 -2.24 12.85
N TYR A 26 -3.79 -3.46 12.63
CA TYR A 26 -2.98 -4.68 12.73
C TYR A 26 -2.46 -5.10 11.36
N LEU A 27 -1.29 -5.76 11.31
CA LEU A 27 -0.76 -6.35 10.08
C LEU A 27 -1.75 -7.34 9.44
N GLN A 28 -2.63 -7.97 10.24
CA GLN A 28 -3.75 -8.76 9.76
C GLN A 28 -4.70 -7.99 8.83
N GLN A 29 -5.01 -6.75 9.16
CA GLN A 29 -5.93 -5.95 8.35
C GLN A 29 -5.29 -5.58 7.02
N MET A 30 -3.96 -5.37 7.00
CA MET A 30 -3.21 -5.10 5.78
C MET A 30 -3.23 -6.28 4.79
N ILE A 31 -3.17 -7.53 5.27
CA ILE A 31 -3.20 -8.71 4.38
C ILE A 31 -4.60 -8.99 3.80
N HIS A 32 -5.67 -8.51 4.44
CA HIS A 32 -7.02 -8.69 3.93
C HIS A 32 -7.27 -7.91 2.63
N LEU A 33 -6.70 -6.71 2.48
CA LEU A 33 -6.85 -5.90 1.27
C LEU A 33 -6.39 -6.63 -0.01
N PRO A 34 -5.15 -7.15 -0.11
CA PRO A 34 -4.71 -7.87 -1.30
C PRO A 34 -5.52 -9.15 -1.56
N ILE A 35 -5.97 -9.84 -0.51
CA ILE A 35 -6.87 -11.01 -0.64
C ILE A 35 -8.19 -10.60 -1.30
N LEU A 36 -8.79 -9.48 -0.87
CA LEU A 36 -10.03 -8.97 -1.44
C LEU A 36 -9.87 -8.52 -2.88
N LEU A 37 -8.75 -7.85 -3.20
CA LEU A 37 -8.43 -7.46 -4.57
C LEU A 37 -8.33 -8.67 -5.49
N ALA A 38 -7.60 -9.71 -5.07
CA ALA A 38 -7.52 -10.96 -5.81
C ALA A 38 -8.91 -11.61 -5.95
N HIS A 39 -9.67 -11.67 -4.87
CA HIS A 39 -10.98 -12.30 -4.85
C HIS A 39 -12.01 -11.62 -5.75
N HIS A 40 -12.01 -10.29 -5.80
CA HIS A 40 -12.97 -9.49 -6.57
C HIS A 40 -12.44 -9.02 -7.93
N SER A 41 -11.23 -9.44 -8.33
CA SER A 41 -10.54 -8.97 -9.53
C SER A 41 -11.40 -9.06 -10.82
N ASP A 42 -12.13 -10.16 -11.05
CA ASP A 42 -13.04 -10.28 -12.20
C ASP A 42 -14.17 -9.23 -12.19
N ARG A 43 -14.75 -8.98 -11.02
CA ARG A 43 -15.83 -8.00 -10.85
C ARG A 43 -15.31 -6.59 -11.05
N ILE A 44 -14.12 -6.30 -10.52
CA ILE A 44 -13.42 -5.04 -10.73
C ILE A 44 -13.20 -4.83 -12.24
N LEU A 45 -12.54 -5.77 -12.90
CA LEU A 45 -12.20 -5.67 -14.32
C LEU A 45 -13.42 -5.66 -15.24
N SER A 46 -14.58 -6.20 -14.83
CA SER A 46 -15.81 -6.17 -15.63
C SER A 46 -16.63 -4.90 -15.45
N ARG A 47 -16.51 -4.20 -14.32
CA ARG A 47 -17.35 -3.05 -13.97
C ARG A 47 -16.62 -1.71 -13.97
N VAL A 48 -15.33 -1.70 -13.64
CA VAL A 48 -14.51 -0.49 -13.58
C VAL A 48 -13.85 -0.29 -14.94
N ARG A 49 -14.41 0.65 -15.72
CA ARG A 49 -13.86 1.02 -17.03
C ARG A 49 -12.79 2.10 -16.94
N ALA A 50 -12.97 3.05 -16.02
CA ALA A 50 -12.04 4.14 -15.78
C ALA A 50 -12.11 4.53 -14.31
N ILE A 51 -10.95 4.84 -13.74
CA ILE A 51 -10.84 5.34 -12.38
C ILE A 51 -10.73 6.87 -12.48
N PRO A 52 -11.53 7.64 -11.73
CA PRO A 52 -11.37 9.09 -11.64
C PRO A 52 -9.94 9.48 -11.23
N ASP A 53 -9.37 10.48 -11.92
CA ASP A 53 -7.99 10.93 -11.70
C ASP A 53 -7.74 11.33 -10.24
N GLU A 54 -8.72 11.94 -9.57
CA GLU A 54 -8.66 12.31 -8.15
C GLU A 54 -8.40 11.09 -7.24
N GLN A 55 -9.07 9.97 -7.49
CA GLN A 55 -8.92 8.75 -6.69
C GLN A 55 -7.56 8.11 -6.95
N LEU A 56 -7.12 8.11 -8.21
CA LEU A 56 -5.81 7.59 -8.60
C LEU A 56 -4.68 8.44 -8.00
N GLN A 57 -4.84 9.77 -8.00
CA GLN A 57 -3.91 10.71 -7.38
C GLN A 57 -3.85 10.50 -5.86
N GLU A 58 -4.98 10.30 -5.20
CA GLU A 58 -5.02 10.04 -3.75
C GLU A 58 -4.32 8.71 -3.41
N TYR A 59 -4.53 7.66 -4.21
CA TYR A 59 -3.81 6.39 -4.05
C TYR A 59 -2.30 6.56 -4.24
N TRP A 60 -1.88 7.30 -5.26
CA TRP A 60 -0.47 7.61 -5.50
C TRP A 60 0.14 8.38 -4.33
N LEU A 61 -0.54 9.42 -3.85
CA LEU A 61 -0.06 10.27 -2.78
C LEU A 61 0.08 9.51 -1.47
N ALA A 62 -0.96 8.76 -1.08
CA ALA A 62 -0.94 7.94 0.13
C ALA A 62 0.21 6.91 0.10
N SER A 63 0.40 6.25 -1.04
CA SER A 63 1.49 5.28 -1.23
C SER A 63 2.87 5.94 -1.15
N ARG A 64 3.04 7.13 -1.74
CA ARG A 64 4.29 7.89 -1.72
C ARG A 64 4.66 8.35 -0.31
N MET A 65 3.71 8.87 0.46
CA MET A 65 3.94 9.28 1.85
C MET A 65 4.43 8.12 2.70
N LEU A 66 3.78 6.96 2.57
CA LEU A 66 4.16 5.75 3.28
C LEU A 66 5.57 5.28 2.91
N MET A 67 5.89 5.19 1.62
CA MET A 67 7.23 4.81 1.14
C MET A 67 8.32 5.78 1.59
N PHE A 68 8.01 7.08 1.64
CA PHE A 68 8.95 8.08 2.11
C PHE A 68 9.28 7.91 3.60
N ARG A 69 8.25 7.65 4.42
CA ARG A 69 8.43 7.34 5.85
C ARG A 69 9.29 6.11 6.06
N TRP A 70 9.05 5.05 5.29
CA TRP A 70 9.87 3.84 5.27
C TRP A 70 11.32 4.07 4.85
N CYS A 71 11.55 4.85 3.79
CA CYS A 71 12.90 5.18 3.34
C CYS A 71 13.72 5.88 4.44
N ARG A 72 13.10 6.80 5.19
CA ARG A 72 13.74 7.46 6.35
C ARG A 72 14.06 6.47 7.47
N GLN A 73 13.12 5.58 7.81
CA GLN A 73 13.34 4.54 8.82
C GLN A 73 14.46 3.58 8.43
N LEU A 74 14.49 3.12 7.18
CA LEU A 74 15.56 2.26 6.64
C LEU A 74 16.92 2.97 6.61
N GLN A 75 16.95 4.26 6.30
CA GLN A 75 18.18 5.05 6.33
C GLN A 75 18.75 5.16 7.75
N SER A 76 17.89 5.47 8.73
CA SER A 76 18.28 5.53 10.15
C SER A 76 18.78 4.18 10.66
N LEU A 77 18.02 3.11 10.43
CA LEU A 77 18.41 1.75 10.81
C LEU A 77 19.71 1.31 10.12
N GLY A 78 19.86 1.63 8.83
CA GLY A 78 21.07 1.32 8.07
C GLY A 78 22.31 2.07 8.58
N ALA A 79 22.17 3.28 9.13
CA ALA A 79 23.28 4.01 9.76
C ALA A 79 23.73 3.33 11.05
N VAL A 80 22.77 2.97 11.92
CA VAL A 80 23.04 2.26 13.18
C VAL A 80 23.73 0.91 12.93
N LEU A 81 23.25 0.14 11.95
CA LEU A 81 23.85 -1.14 11.57
C LEU A 81 25.29 -1.01 11.04
N ARG A 82 25.69 0.16 10.52
CA ARG A 82 27.08 0.41 10.09
C ARG A 82 28.00 0.73 11.26
N GLU A 83 27.50 1.45 12.25
CA GLU A 83 28.29 1.85 13.42
C GLU A 83 28.51 0.70 14.40
N ASN A 84 27.60 -0.29 14.43
CA ASN A 84 27.68 -1.47 15.31
C ASN A 84 27.76 -1.08 16.80
N ASN A 85 26.92 -0.15 17.22
CA ASN A 85 26.86 0.34 18.61
C ASN A 85 26.03 -0.61 19.50
N HIS A 86 26.13 -0.44 20.82
CA HIS A 86 25.38 -1.25 21.81
C HIS A 86 23.85 -1.20 21.63
N ASP A 87 23.30 -0.13 21.05
CA ASP A 87 21.86 0.00 20.80
C ASP A 87 21.35 -0.76 19.57
N THR A 88 22.24 -1.36 18.77
CA THR A 88 21.89 -1.99 17.49
C THR A 88 20.82 -3.08 17.64
N THR A 89 20.95 -3.95 18.64
CA THR A 89 20.00 -5.05 18.86
C THR A 89 18.63 -4.53 19.24
N ARG A 90 18.55 -3.49 20.08
CA ARG A 90 17.27 -2.90 20.49
C ARG A 90 16.55 -2.27 19.31
N LEU A 91 17.24 -1.40 18.56
CA LEU A 91 16.67 -0.71 17.41
C LEU A 91 16.25 -1.69 16.30
N TRP A 92 17.01 -2.77 16.11
CA TRP A 92 16.63 -3.87 15.24
C TRP A 92 15.31 -4.52 15.66
N CYS A 93 15.18 -4.87 16.94
CA CYS A 93 13.95 -5.46 17.48
C CYS A 93 12.74 -4.54 17.28
N GLU A 94 12.90 -3.24 17.54
CA GLU A 94 11.85 -2.22 17.33
C GLU A 94 11.48 -2.06 15.84
N SER A 95 12.45 -2.24 14.93
CA SER A 95 12.24 -2.10 13.49
C SER A 95 11.56 -3.31 12.84
N ASN A 96 11.53 -4.47 13.50
CA ASN A 96 11.00 -5.70 12.92
C ASN A 96 9.54 -5.59 12.45
N SER A 97 8.69 -4.86 13.18
CA SER A 97 7.29 -4.63 12.79
C SER A 97 7.21 -3.82 11.49
N VAL A 98 8.01 -2.76 11.38
CA VAL A 98 8.12 -1.93 10.18
C VAL A 98 8.62 -2.72 8.98
N LEU A 99 9.63 -3.58 9.16
CA LEU A 99 10.15 -4.40 8.05
C LEU A 99 9.08 -5.39 7.55
N ARG A 100 8.31 -6.01 8.45
CA ARG A 100 7.18 -6.89 8.05
C ARG A 100 6.08 -6.12 7.35
N GLU A 101 5.78 -4.92 7.83
CA GLU A 101 4.80 -4.02 7.22
C GLU A 101 5.15 -3.70 5.76
N MET A 102 6.41 -3.36 5.48
CA MET A 102 6.91 -3.12 4.11
C MET A 102 6.71 -4.36 3.21
N LEU A 103 7.00 -5.55 3.73
CA LEU A 103 6.88 -6.81 3.00
C LEU A 103 5.41 -7.18 2.72
N ILE A 104 4.50 -6.95 3.66
CA ILE A 104 3.06 -7.19 3.45
C ILE A 104 2.49 -6.20 2.45
N HIS A 105 2.86 -4.93 2.56
CA HIS A 105 2.36 -3.90 1.65
C HIS A 105 2.78 -4.14 0.20
N GLU A 106 3.96 -4.74 -0.01
CA GLU A 106 4.43 -5.12 -1.35
C GLU A 106 3.40 -5.97 -2.10
N ILE A 107 2.71 -6.88 -1.40
CA ILE A 107 1.65 -7.72 -1.97
C ILE A 107 0.52 -6.83 -2.52
N THR A 108 0.06 -5.87 -1.71
CA THR A 108 -0.98 -4.90 -2.10
C THR A 108 -0.53 -4.10 -3.32
N THR A 109 0.68 -3.54 -3.32
CA THR A 109 1.18 -2.76 -4.45
C THR A 109 1.20 -3.58 -5.74
N ARG A 110 1.71 -4.82 -5.69
CA ARG A 110 1.76 -5.72 -6.87
C ARG A 110 0.38 -6.00 -7.43
N LEU A 111 -0.58 -6.34 -6.57
CA LEU A 111 -1.97 -6.62 -6.98
C LEU A 111 -2.66 -5.38 -7.54
N CYS A 112 -2.58 -4.24 -6.85
CA CYS A 112 -3.15 -2.98 -7.34
C CYS A 112 -2.56 -2.60 -8.70
N SER A 113 -1.23 -2.59 -8.84
CA SER A 113 -0.59 -2.21 -10.11
C SER A 113 -0.96 -3.15 -11.25
N THR A 114 -1.05 -4.46 -10.97
CA THR A 114 -1.48 -5.46 -11.97
C THR A 114 -2.94 -5.29 -12.38
N ILE A 115 -3.83 -4.94 -11.44
CA ILE A 115 -5.25 -4.69 -11.73
C ILE A 115 -5.41 -3.41 -12.54
N LEU A 116 -4.72 -2.32 -12.16
CA LEU A 116 -4.75 -1.04 -12.88
C LEU A 116 -4.28 -1.22 -14.34
N GLU A 117 -3.18 -1.94 -14.55
CA GLU A 117 -2.70 -2.25 -15.91
C GLU A 117 -3.63 -3.21 -16.65
N GLY A 118 -4.30 -4.12 -15.93
CA GLY A 118 -5.35 -4.98 -16.49
C GLY A 118 -6.59 -4.20 -16.96
N ILE A 119 -6.98 -3.14 -16.25
CA ILE A 119 -8.04 -2.22 -16.68
C ILE A 119 -7.62 -1.52 -17.97
N ASP A 120 -6.40 -0.96 -17.99
CA ASP A 120 -5.84 -0.31 -19.18
C ASP A 120 -5.80 -1.26 -20.39
N SER A 121 -5.24 -2.47 -20.21
CA SER A 121 -5.17 -3.47 -21.28
C SER A 121 -6.54 -3.93 -21.78
N LYS A 122 -7.53 -4.08 -20.89
CA LYS A 122 -8.86 -4.56 -21.26
C LYS A 122 -9.67 -3.53 -22.05
N TYR A 123 -9.50 -2.25 -21.74
CA TYR A 123 -10.27 -1.16 -22.34
C TYR A 123 -9.47 -0.32 -23.35
N ASP A 124 -8.26 -0.75 -23.69
CA ASP A 124 -7.32 -0.06 -24.59
C ASP A 124 -7.06 1.39 -24.14
N LEU A 125 -6.74 1.54 -22.85
CA LEU A 125 -6.39 2.80 -22.21
C LEU A 125 -4.92 2.77 -21.80
N ASP A 126 -4.31 3.95 -21.64
CA ASP A 126 -2.97 4.12 -21.06
C ASP A 126 -3.00 5.19 -19.96
N ARG A 127 -4.03 5.14 -19.10
CA ARG A 127 -4.26 6.18 -18.09
C ARG A 127 -3.68 5.81 -16.74
N HIS A 128 -3.82 4.54 -16.35
CA HIS A 128 -3.48 4.08 -15.01
C HIS A 128 -2.03 3.55 -14.93
N ASN A 129 -1.46 3.17 -16.07
CA ASN A 129 -0.14 2.57 -16.24
C ASN A 129 1.01 3.41 -15.66
N SER A 130 0.99 4.73 -15.87
CA SER A 130 2.04 5.63 -15.38
C SER A 130 2.06 5.68 -13.84
N VAL A 131 0.88 5.80 -13.23
CA VAL A 131 0.72 5.82 -11.77
C VAL A 131 1.05 4.45 -11.17
N SER A 132 0.54 3.36 -11.75
CA SER A 132 0.79 2.01 -11.27
C SER A 132 2.28 1.65 -11.28
N LYS A 133 3.00 2.03 -12.35
CA LYS A 133 4.45 1.86 -12.47
C LYS A 133 5.21 2.75 -11.49
N SER A 134 4.81 4.01 -11.32
CA SER A 134 5.44 4.92 -10.36
C SER A 134 5.41 4.36 -8.93
N ILE A 135 4.23 3.89 -8.49
CA ILE A 135 4.06 3.29 -7.17
C ILE A 135 4.85 1.98 -7.07
N PHE A 136 4.75 1.11 -8.08
CA PHE A 136 5.45 -0.18 -8.06
C PHE A 136 6.97 -0.02 -8.03
N CYS A 137 7.56 0.86 -8.84
CA CYS A 137 8.99 1.17 -8.79
C CYS A 137 9.40 1.71 -7.41
N GLY A 138 8.60 2.61 -6.83
CA GLY A 138 8.84 3.08 -5.47
C GLY A 138 8.85 1.96 -4.42
N GLN A 139 7.97 0.98 -4.57
CA GLN A 139 7.95 -0.20 -3.70
C GLN A 139 9.15 -1.12 -3.92
N LEU A 140 9.61 -1.30 -5.17
CA LEU A 140 10.83 -2.07 -5.47
C LEU A 140 12.07 -1.43 -4.84
N ASP A 141 12.15 -0.10 -4.81
CA ASP A 141 13.23 0.62 -4.12
C ASP A 141 13.21 0.38 -2.61
N VAL A 142 12.03 0.45 -1.98
CA VAL A 142 11.85 0.15 -0.55
C VAL A 142 12.27 -1.29 -0.27
N ARG A 143 11.79 -2.26 -1.07
CA ARG A 143 12.15 -3.67 -0.96
C ARG A 143 13.67 -3.88 -1.06
N HIS A 144 14.31 -3.29 -2.06
CA HIS A 144 15.77 -3.41 -2.24
C HIS A 144 16.53 -2.91 -1.00
N ARG A 145 16.13 -1.76 -0.45
CA ARG A 145 16.71 -1.22 0.79
C ARG A 145 16.46 -2.13 2.00
N THR A 146 15.23 -2.66 2.14
CA THR A 146 14.87 -3.63 3.18
C THR A 146 15.72 -4.89 3.11
N LEU A 147 15.97 -5.43 1.91
CA LEU A 147 16.84 -6.59 1.73
C LEU A 147 18.29 -6.29 2.12
N ASN A 148 18.81 -5.13 1.75
CA ASN A 148 20.16 -4.73 2.14
C ASN A 148 20.32 -4.60 3.66
N VAL A 149 19.31 -4.06 4.34
CA VAL A 149 19.24 -4.02 5.81
C VAL A 149 19.18 -5.43 6.40
N LEU A 150 18.36 -6.32 5.84
CA LEU A 150 18.21 -7.70 6.30
C LEU A 150 19.51 -8.52 6.15
N ILE A 151 20.24 -8.35 5.04
CA ILE A 151 21.54 -8.99 4.81
C ILE A 151 22.53 -8.56 5.90
N ARG A 152 22.68 -7.25 6.14
CA ARG A 152 23.58 -6.72 7.18
C ARG A 152 23.20 -7.22 8.57
N ALA A 153 21.91 -7.20 8.91
CA ALA A 153 21.42 -7.73 10.17
C ALA A 153 21.74 -9.22 10.35
N ALA A 154 21.66 -10.00 9.26
CA ALA A 154 22.01 -11.43 9.27
C ALA A 154 23.52 -11.65 9.44
N GLU A 155 24.38 -10.85 8.81
CA GLU A 155 25.84 -10.88 9.00
C GLU A 155 26.22 -10.62 10.46
N MET A 156 25.51 -9.69 11.10
CA MET A 156 25.65 -9.37 12.52
C MET A 156 24.96 -10.37 13.45
N LYS A 157 24.29 -11.40 12.90
CA LYS A 157 23.53 -12.43 13.64
C LYS A 157 22.48 -11.85 14.58
N LEU A 158 21.82 -10.75 14.18
CA LEU A 158 20.79 -10.12 15.00
C LEU A 158 19.58 -11.05 15.18
N PRO A 159 18.91 -11.01 16.34
CA PRO A 159 17.82 -11.91 16.67
C PRO A 159 16.64 -11.74 15.70
N GLY A 160 16.01 -12.84 15.30
CA GLY A 160 14.83 -12.82 14.44
C GLY A 160 15.08 -12.56 12.95
N THR A 161 16.33 -12.36 12.52
CA THR A 161 16.70 -12.21 11.10
C THR A 161 16.29 -13.43 10.25
N THR A 162 16.55 -14.65 10.73
CA THR A 162 16.11 -15.89 10.08
C THR A 162 14.59 -15.96 9.94
N GLN A 163 13.86 -15.58 11.00
CA GLN A 163 12.39 -15.55 10.98
C GLN A 163 11.89 -14.52 9.96
N LEU A 164 12.45 -13.31 9.95
CA LEU A 164 12.04 -12.26 9.02
C LEU A 164 12.32 -12.64 7.55
N ASN A 165 13.43 -13.34 7.27
CA ASN A 165 13.70 -13.88 5.95
C ASN A 165 12.74 -15.03 5.57
N HIS A 166 12.31 -15.84 6.54
CA HIS A 166 11.26 -16.85 6.32
C HIS A 166 9.92 -16.19 5.99
N ASP A 167 9.51 -15.21 6.81
CA ASP A 167 8.30 -14.39 6.61
C ASP A 167 8.29 -13.78 5.21
N ARG A 168 9.40 -13.16 4.79
CA ARG A 168 9.59 -12.60 3.45
C ARG A 168 9.31 -13.63 2.35
N ARG A 169 9.94 -14.81 2.41
CA ARG A 169 9.77 -15.85 1.37
C ARG A 169 8.33 -16.36 1.31
N ASN A 170 7.65 -16.48 2.44
CA ASN A 170 6.24 -16.85 2.47
C ASN A 170 5.36 -15.76 1.86
N LEU A 171 5.59 -14.49 2.20
CA LEU A 171 4.86 -13.36 1.62
C LEU A 171 5.06 -13.24 0.11
N GLU A 172 6.27 -13.49 -0.41
CA GLU A 172 6.53 -13.54 -1.86
C GLU A 172 5.77 -14.67 -2.55
N ARG A 173 5.80 -15.87 -1.95
CA ARG A 173 5.02 -17.01 -2.47
C ARG A 173 3.54 -16.67 -2.51
N TRP A 174 3.00 -16.10 -1.44
CA TRP A 174 1.61 -15.70 -1.37
C TRP A 174 1.26 -14.60 -2.35
N SER A 175 2.14 -13.62 -2.54
CA SER A 175 1.98 -12.60 -3.59
C SER A 175 1.87 -13.25 -4.97
N ASP A 176 2.77 -14.17 -5.30
CA ASP A 176 2.76 -14.85 -6.60
C ASP A 176 1.51 -15.73 -6.76
N THR A 177 1.07 -16.40 -5.69
CA THR A 177 -0.19 -17.16 -5.65
C THR A 177 -1.39 -16.26 -5.92
N LEU A 178 -1.52 -15.12 -5.22
CA LEU A 178 -2.63 -14.18 -5.39
C LEU A 178 -2.62 -13.54 -6.78
N LEU A 179 -1.45 -13.19 -7.33
CA LEU A 179 -1.32 -12.71 -8.71
C LEU A 179 -1.77 -13.78 -9.71
N GLY A 180 -1.50 -15.05 -9.45
CA GLY A 180 -1.95 -16.16 -10.28
C GLY A 180 -3.48 -16.36 -10.30
N LEU A 181 -4.20 -15.78 -9.33
CA LEU A 181 -5.67 -15.77 -9.30
C LEU A 181 -6.27 -14.67 -10.17
N LEU A 182 -5.47 -13.72 -10.64
CA LEU A 182 -5.97 -12.61 -11.46
C LEU A 182 -6.38 -13.10 -12.86
N PRO A 183 -7.32 -12.39 -13.52
CA PRO A 183 -7.81 -12.78 -14.84
C PRO A 183 -6.71 -12.70 -15.91
N ALA A 184 -6.88 -13.42 -17.02
CA ALA A 184 -5.84 -13.52 -18.05
C ALA A 184 -5.48 -12.18 -18.73
N CYS A 185 -6.37 -11.18 -18.67
CA CYS A 185 -6.09 -9.83 -19.17
C CYS A 185 -5.14 -9.02 -18.27
N CYS A 186 -4.83 -9.50 -17.07
CA CYS A 186 -3.87 -8.86 -16.18
C CYS A 186 -2.43 -9.26 -16.55
N PRO A 187 -1.50 -8.30 -16.72
CA PRO A 187 -0.10 -8.57 -17.06
C PRO A 187 0.72 -8.98 -15.83
N THR A 188 0.36 -10.11 -15.22
CA THR A 188 0.95 -10.60 -13.95
C THR A 188 2.46 -10.81 -14.01
N ARG A 189 3.02 -11.13 -15.19
CA ARG A 189 4.43 -11.49 -15.36
C ARG A 189 5.40 -10.40 -14.88
N ALA A 190 5.06 -9.13 -15.07
CA ALA A 190 5.92 -8.01 -14.65
C ALA A 190 6.00 -7.86 -13.12
N TYR A 191 5.05 -8.45 -12.39
CA TYR A 191 4.86 -8.26 -10.95
C TYR A 191 5.11 -9.53 -10.13
N LEU A 192 5.60 -10.62 -10.74
CA LEU A 192 5.95 -11.86 -10.01
C LEU A 192 7.33 -11.75 -9.37
N SER A 193 7.47 -12.31 -8.17
CA SER A 193 8.78 -12.48 -7.53
C SER A 193 9.52 -13.64 -8.18
N HIS A 194 8.81 -14.72 -8.46
CA HIS A 194 9.36 -15.94 -9.05
C HIS A 194 8.54 -16.33 -10.30
N PRO A 195 9.01 -15.98 -11.50
CA PRO A 195 8.29 -16.28 -12.74
C PRO A 195 7.95 -17.77 -12.92
N ALA A 196 8.80 -18.67 -12.39
CA ALA A 196 8.57 -20.12 -12.41
C ALA A 196 7.35 -20.56 -11.56
N SER A 197 7.00 -19.81 -10.52
CA SER A 197 5.88 -20.13 -9.63
C SER A 197 4.51 -19.89 -10.28
N ALA A 198 4.43 -19.08 -11.33
CA ALA A 198 3.18 -18.82 -12.07
C ALA A 198 2.62 -20.04 -12.81
N LEU A 199 3.44 -21.09 -13.03
CA LEU A 199 2.97 -22.34 -13.62
C LEU A 199 2.07 -23.13 -12.65
N ASN A 200 2.29 -23.02 -11.33
CA ASN A 200 1.56 -23.82 -10.35
C ASN A 200 0.13 -23.32 -10.11
N THR A 201 -0.15 -22.03 -10.31
CA THR A 201 -1.47 -21.43 -10.09
C THR A 201 -2.44 -21.72 -11.22
N ARG A 202 -1.97 -21.87 -12.47
CA ARG A 202 -2.82 -22.29 -13.60
C ARG A 202 -3.37 -23.71 -13.42
N THR A 203 -2.62 -24.57 -12.73
CA THR A 203 -3.04 -25.95 -12.42
C THR A 203 -4.18 -26.01 -11.40
N MET A 204 -4.32 -24.99 -10.54
CA MET A 204 -5.38 -24.93 -9.53
C MET A 204 -6.77 -24.58 -10.10
N LYS A 205 -6.87 -24.21 -11.39
CA LYS A 205 -8.13 -23.87 -12.07
C LYS A 205 -9.12 -25.04 -12.25
N SER A 206 -8.78 -26.24 -11.77
CA SER A 206 -9.69 -27.39 -11.76
C SER A 206 -10.74 -27.34 -10.63
N LEU A 207 -10.54 -26.50 -9.61
CA LEU A 207 -11.52 -26.26 -8.54
C LEU A 207 -12.50 -25.15 -8.94
N LYS A 208 -13.74 -25.20 -8.42
CA LYS A 208 -14.69 -24.08 -8.57
C LYS A 208 -14.03 -22.81 -8.04
N GLU A 209 -13.97 -21.79 -8.88
CA GLU A 209 -13.14 -20.60 -8.70
C GLU A 209 -13.42 -19.84 -7.38
N GLY A 210 -14.66 -19.89 -6.88
CA GLY A 210 -15.04 -19.31 -5.59
C GLY A 210 -14.46 -20.02 -4.37
N ASP A 211 -14.50 -21.35 -4.35
CA ASP A 211 -14.03 -22.16 -3.21
C ASP A 211 -12.51 -22.08 -3.07
N LEU A 212 -11.79 -22.05 -4.20
CA LEU A 212 -10.34 -21.93 -4.23
C LEU A 212 -9.86 -20.61 -3.60
N ARG A 213 -10.51 -19.48 -3.91
CA ARG A 213 -10.11 -18.16 -3.39
C ARG A 213 -10.28 -18.08 -1.87
N ALA A 214 -11.36 -18.65 -1.33
CA ALA A 214 -11.61 -18.70 0.10
C ALA A 214 -10.62 -19.61 0.84
N ILE A 215 -10.30 -20.77 0.26
CA ILE A 215 -9.30 -21.70 0.81
C ILE A 215 -7.92 -21.03 0.85
N ILE A 216 -7.50 -20.37 -0.23
CA ILE A 216 -6.21 -19.66 -0.28
C ILE A 216 -6.16 -18.52 0.74
N ALA A 217 -7.24 -17.75 0.89
CA ALA A 217 -7.32 -16.70 1.91
C ALA A 217 -7.13 -17.27 3.33
N LEU A 218 -7.81 -18.38 3.64
CA LEU A 218 -7.67 -19.06 4.93
C LEU A 218 -6.23 -19.58 5.14
N ASP A 219 -5.63 -20.17 4.10
CA ASP A 219 -4.27 -20.71 4.15
C ASP A 219 -3.24 -19.59 4.40
N ILE A 220 -3.35 -18.45 3.70
CA ILE A 220 -2.53 -17.26 3.93
C ILE A 220 -2.61 -16.82 5.40
N VAL A 221 -3.83 -16.65 5.92
CA VAL A 221 -4.03 -16.20 7.31
C VAL A 221 -3.49 -17.21 8.31
N SER A 222 -3.68 -18.51 8.05
CA SER A 222 -3.21 -19.58 8.92
C SER A 222 -1.69 -19.77 8.92
N SER A 223 -1.00 -19.38 7.83
CA SER A 223 0.45 -19.53 7.68
C SER A 223 1.27 -18.36 8.25
N LEU A 224 0.61 -17.27 8.71
CA LEU A 224 1.28 -16.07 9.21
C LEU A 224 0.96 -15.69 10.68
N PRO A 225 0.63 -16.63 11.60
CA PRO A 225 -0.03 -16.31 12.87
C PRO A 225 0.77 -15.38 13.79
N ALA A 226 2.11 -15.45 13.74
CA ALA A 226 3.01 -14.61 14.53
C ALA A 226 3.08 -13.15 14.02
N ILE A 227 2.88 -12.95 12.71
CA ILE A 227 2.95 -11.63 12.08
C ILE A 227 1.64 -10.88 12.27
N LEU A 228 0.51 -11.57 12.12
CA LEU A 228 -0.81 -10.93 12.02
C LEU A 228 -1.25 -10.23 13.31
N LYS A 229 -0.73 -10.63 14.48
CA LYS A 229 -1.06 -10.04 15.79
C LYS A 229 -0.29 -8.75 16.09
N GLN A 230 0.64 -8.33 15.24
CA GLN A 230 1.44 -7.14 15.45
C GLN A 230 0.68 -5.89 14.97
N GLU A 231 0.74 -4.84 15.78
CA GLU A 231 0.30 -3.51 15.40
C GLU A 231 1.27 -2.90 14.38
N THR A 232 0.76 -2.17 13.38
CA THR A 232 1.60 -1.41 12.45
C THR A 232 1.93 -0.03 13.04
N PRO A 233 3.23 0.35 13.11
CA PRO A 233 3.64 1.71 13.50
C PRO A 233 3.13 2.82 12.57
N ASN A 234 2.62 2.47 11.39
CA ASN A 234 2.12 3.39 10.37
C ASN A 234 0.63 3.16 10.05
N GLY A 235 -0.16 2.72 11.04
CA GLY A 235 -1.56 2.33 10.83
C GLY A 235 -2.43 3.37 10.14
N SER A 236 -2.28 4.65 10.46
CA SER A 236 -3.03 5.74 9.79
C SER A 236 -2.71 5.87 8.29
N LEU A 237 -1.44 5.69 7.90
CA LEU A 237 -1.03 5.74 6.49
C LEU A 237 -1.51 4.51 5.72
N HIS A 238 -1.47 3.32 6.34
CA HIS A 238 -2.04 2.11 5.73
C HIS A 238 -3.53 2.21 5.56
N GLN A 239 -4.24 2.76 6.55
CA GLN A 239 -5.66 3.04 6.44
C GLN A 239 -5.94 3.97 5.26
N ARG A 240 -5.17 5.07 5.12
CA ARG A 240 -5.31 6.00 4.00
C ARG A 240 -5.07 5.33 2.64
N VAL A 241 -4.05 4.47 2.53
CA VAL A 241 -3.83 3.69 1.30
C VAL A 241 -5.01 2.76 1.04
N ALA A 242 -5.50 2.05 2.04
CA ALA A 242 -6.64 1.15 1.89
C ALA A 242 -7.90 1.90 1.43
N ASP A 243 -8.19 3.05 2.03
CA ASP A 243 -9.33 3.90 1.66
C ASP A 243 -9.21 4.40 0.22
N ALA A 244 -8.01 4.84 -0.20
CA ALA A 244 -7.75 5.26 -1.58
C ALA A 244 -7.91 4.10 -2.58
N VAL A 245 -7.42 2.90 -2.23
CA VAL A 245 -7.60 1.69 -3.04
C VAL A 245 -9.09 1.32 -3.17
N PHE A 246 -9.85 1.39 -2.08
CA PHE A 246 -11.29 1.14 -2.13
C PHE A 246 -12.04 2.18 -2.96
N ALA A 247 -11.63 3.45 -2.90
CA ALA A 247 -12.19 4.50 -3.74
C ALA A 247 -11.99 4.19 -5.23
N CYS A 248 -10.77 3.79 -5.63
CA CYS A 248 -10.44 3.43 -7.01
C CYS A 248 -11.34 2.32 -7.59
N PHE A 249 -11.72 1.31 -6.79
CA PHE A 249 -12.43 0.13 -7.29
C PHE A 249 -13.92 0.10 -6.94
N SER A 250 -14.48 1.22 -6.46
CA SER A 250 -15.84 1.34 -5.93
C SER A 250 -16.10 0.45 -4.72
N ALA A 251 -16.46 1.09 -3.61
CA ALA A 251 -16.85 0.42 -2.39
C ALA A 251 -18.00 -0.60 -2.63
N ALA A 252 -18.92 -0.32 -3.55
CA ALA A 252 -20.05 -1.22 -3.82
C ALA A 252 -19.65 -2.64 -4.24
N LEU A 253 -18.43 -2.82 -4.77
CA LEU A 253 -17.95 -4.15 -5.19
C LEU A 253 -17.56 -5.07 -4.03
N PHE A 254 -17.38 -4.53 -2.82
CA PHE A 254 -16.94 -5.27 -1.63
C PHE A 254 -18.02 -5.38 -0.54
N ASP A 255 -19.27 -4.97 -0.81
CA ASP A 255 -20.36 -5.01 0.17
C ASP A 255 -20.87 -6.43 0.53
N SER A 256 -20.41 -7.47 -0.18
CA SER A 256 -20.94 -8.83 -0.01
C SER A 256 -20.19 -9.70 1.02
N GLY A 257 -19.53 -9.15 2.05
CA GLY A 257 -18.79 -9.95 3.03
C GLY A 257 -18.12 -9.19 4.18
N VAL A 258 -17.27 -9.91 4.94
CA VAL A 258 -16.54 -9.64 6.22
C VAL A 258 -16.03 -8.21 6.48
N MET A 259 -16.04 -7.33 5.47
CA MET A 259 -15.57 -5.94 5.49
C MET A 259 -16.56 -4.90 6.04
N ALA A 260 -17.80 -5.24 6.38
CA ALA A 260 -18.70 -4.31 7.08
C ALA A 260 -18.05 -3.74 8.36
N ALA A 261 -17.23 -4.55 9.05
CA ALA A 261 -16.49 -4.15 10.25
C ALA A 261 -15.32 -3.18 9.96
N THR A 262 -14.62 -3.33 8.84
CA THR A 262 -13.49 -2.44 8.47
C THR A 262 -13.99 -1.12 7.87
N ARG A 263 -15.13 -1.14 7.17
CA ARG A 263 -15.83 0.07 6.71
C ARG A 263 -16.44 0.88 7.84
N LEU A 264 -16.88 0.23 8.92
CA LEU A 264 -17.34 0.95 10.10
C LEU A 264 -16.25 1.91 10.62
N GLY A 265 -14.98 1.49 10.55
CA GLY A 265 -13.84 2.32 10.93
C GLY A 265 -13.56 3.48 9.97
N SER A 266 -13.71 3.30 8.66
CA SER A 266 -13.45 4.36 7.66
C SER A 266 -14.63 5.32 7.47
N ALA A 267 -15.87 4.83 7.54
CA ALA A 267 -17.09 5.66 7.48
C ALA A 267 -17.22 6.63 8.67
N LEU A 268 -16.69 6.25 9.83
CA LEU A 268 -16.57 7.14 11.00
C LEU A 268 -15.47 8.21 10.82
N ARG A 269 -14.52 8.02 9.90
CA ARG A 269 -13.35 8.90 9.69
C ARG A 269 -13.46 9.82 8.47
N SER A 270 -14.15 9.42 7.40
CA SER A 270 -14.34 10.21 6.18
C SER A 270 -15.24 11.44 6.33
N SER A 271 -15.73 11.72 7.55
CA SER A 271 -16.54 12.90 7.88
C SER A 271 -15.72 14.15 8.22
N GLN A 272 -14.42 14.22 7.89
CA GLN A 272 -13.56 15.35 8.29
C GLN A 272 -12.77 16.01 7.16
N PRO A 273 -12.79 17.36 7.06
CA PRO A 273 -11.82 18.14 6.32
C PRO A 273 -10.55 18.43 7.18
N ASP A 274 -9.44 18.79 6.52
CA ASP A 274 -8.10 19.14 7.05
C ASP A 274 -7.04 18.03 7.33
N GLN A 275 -6.66 17.28 6.28
CA GLN A 275 -5.34 16.61 6.22
C GLN A 275 -4.38 17.20 5.15
N ARG A 276 -4.80 18.26 4.43
CA ARG A 276 -3.96 18.93 3.43
C ARG A 276 -2.80 19.72 4.05
N ALA A 277 -2.94 20.21 5.29
CA ALA A 277 -1.91 21.01 5.95
C ALA A 277 -0.62 20.24 6.29
N ASP A 278 -0.70 18.93 6.55
CA ASP A 278 0.50 18.12 6.80
C ASP A 278 1.29 17.92 5.51
N LEU A 279 0.62 17.74 4.36
CA LEU A 279 1.25 17.45 3.06
C LEU A 279 2.27 18.51 2.61
N ASP A 280 2.01 19.79 2.93
CA ASP A 280 2.91 20.90 2.58
C ASP A 280 4.22 20.88 3.40
N GLN A 281 4.27 20.19 4.55
CA GLN A 281 5.53 19.93 5.27
C GLN A 281 6.35 18.78 4.67
N TRP A 282 5.72 17.90 3.88
CA TRP A 282 6.36 16.67 3.37
C TRP A 282 6.85 16.78 1.93
N LEU A 283 6.35 17.73 1.16
CA LEU A 283 6.89 18.05 -0.15
C LEU A 283 8.21 18.82 0.04
N PRO A 284 9.31 18.46 -0.65
CA PRO A 284 10.47 19.34 -0.71
C PRO A 284 9.99 20.71 -1.24
N PRO A 285 10.52 21.84 -0.72
CA PRO A 285 10.12 23.15 -1.20
C PRO A 285 10.25 23.14 -2.72
N ALA A 286 9.16 23.48 -3.42
CA ALA A 286 9.15 23.54 -4.88
C ALA A 286 10.40 24.34 -5.27
N SER A 287 11.31 23.69 -5.99
CA SER A 287 12.52 24.33 -6.49
C SER A 287 12.05 25.62 -7.14
N GLN A 288 12.36 26.76 -6.53
CA GLN A 288 12.07 28.05 -7.15
C GLN A 288 12.84 28.01 -8.46
N GLU A 289 12.11 27.84 -9.56
CA GLU A 289 12.65 28.08 -10.89
C GLU A 289 13.16 29.51 -10.84
N GLN A 290 14.47 29.65 -10.64
CA GLN A 290 15.16 30.90 -10.88
C GLN A 290 14.87 31.23 -12.34
N SER A 291 13.94 32.17 -12.51
CA SER A 291 13.71 32.81 -13.79
C SER A 291 15.08 33.21 -14.33
N PRO A 292 15.46 32.77 -15.55
CA PRO A 292 16.76 33.12 -16.09
C PRO A 292 16.83 34.64 -16.15
N ASP A 293 17.80 35.17 -15.42
CA ASP A 293 18.09 36.59 -15.35
C ASP A 293 18.32 37.09 -16.78
N SER A 294 17.43 37.97 -17.22
CA SER A 294 17.44 38.54 -18.57
C SER A 294 18.37 39.75 -18.58
N SER A 295 19.64 39.51 -18.28
CA SER A 295 20.68 40.53 -18.33
C SER A 295 21.65 40.26 -19.49
N GLU A 296 21.63 41.19 -20.44
CA GLU A 296 22.77 41.62 -21.28
C GLU A 296 23.29 40.68 -22.37
N VAL A 297 22.57 40.68 -23.51
CA VAL A 297 23.23 40.61 -24.83
C VAL A 297 23.47 42.04 -25.31
N THR A 298 24.50 42.70 -24.75
CA THR A 298 25.12 43.86 -25.39
C THR A 298 26.32 43.39 -26.18
N GLY A 299 26.19 43.47 -27.50
CA GLY A 299 27.20 43.01 -28.44
C GLY A 299 28.51 43.79 -28.39
N ARG A 300 29.52 43.21 -29.00
CA ARG A 300 30.59 43.89 -29.74
C ARG A 300 31.21 42.94 -30.75
N PHE A 301 31.58 43.55 -31.87
CA PHE A 301 32.28 43.09 -33.06
C PHE A 301 33.37 42.04 -32.84
#